data_AF-T0TAF2-F1
#
_entry.id   AF-T0TAF2-F1
#
_cell.length_a   1.000
_cell.length_b   1.000
_cell.length_c   1.000
_cell.angle_alpha   90.00
_cell.angle_beta   90.00
_cell.angle_gamma   90.00
#
_symmetry.space_group_name_H-M   'P 1'
#
loop_
_entity.id
_entity.type
_entity.pdbx_description
1 polymer ?
#
loop_
_entity_poly.entity_id
_entity_poly.type
_entity_poly.pdbx_seq_one_letter_code
_entity_poly.pdbx_strand_id
1 'polypeptide(L)'
;MSVENIVEIRTKKFNVEVTKEANRIKTVLHDMKSPLQTLKIISNGHLDNHPQKNEIEQRCFKQMQKIIDFGTQKKEVICLPNLVQSLKNQKTVELNTQIKTELKLNRAWVESDISREEIEIILSNLINNAHRANSLKHKSSSIKIKIVQNNSNTQFSVIDYGIGLGEEIHELGQLNRTFSENGNGLGL
;
A
#
# COMPACT_ATOMS: atom_id res chain seq x y z
N MET A 1 5.79 17.66 17.91
CA MET A 1 5.30 16.26 17.92
C MET A 1 5.82 15.60 16.66
N SER A 2 6.38 14.40 16.74
CA SER A 2 6.78 13.58 15.57
C SER A 2 5.59 12.76 15.09
N VAL A 3 5.45 12.57 13.78
CA VAL A 3 4.39 11.72 13.19
C VAL A 3 5.02 10.41 12.70
N GLU A 4 4.39 9.29 13.04
CA GLU A 4 4.82 7.94 12.63
C GLU A 4 3.73 7.33 11.75
N ASN A 5 4.05 7.12 10.46
CA ASN A 5 3.18 6.41 9.53
C ASN A 5 3.56 4.92 9.54
N ILE A 6 2.61 4.06 9.91
CA ILE A 6 2.83 2.62 10.14
C ILE A 6 2.06 1.81 9.10
N VAL A 7 2.76 0.90 8.42
CA VAL A 7 2.16 -0.17 7.61
C VAL A 7 2.52 -1.52 8.24
N GLU A 8 1.49 -2.30 8.59
CA GLU A 8 1.65 -3.65 9.14
C GLU A 8 1.45 -4.70 8.06
N ILE A 9 2.49 -5.48 7.75
CA ILE A 9 2.39 -6.62 6.83
C ILE A 9 2.28 -7.91 7.66
N ARG A 10 1.14 -8.60 7.53
CA ARG A 10 0.89 -9.88 8.22
C ARG A 10 1.68 -11.00 7.53
N THR A 11 2.58 -11.67 8.26
CA THR A 11 3.36 -12.80 7.74
C THR A 11 2.98 -14.08 8.49
N LYS A 12 2.52 -15.14 7.80
CA LYS A 12 1.98 -16.34 8.47
C LYS A 12 3.08 -17.31 8.96
N LYS A 13 2.84 -17.97 10.10
CA LYS A 13 3.48 -19.24 10.55
C LYS A 13 2.63 -20.46 10.13
N PHE A 14 3.29 -21.62 9.99
CA PHE A 14 2.76 -22.89 9.49
C PHE A 14 1.85 -23.63 10.51
N ASN A 15 0.84 -24.34 9.97
CA ASN A 15 -0.17 -25.25 10.54
C ASN A 15 -1.34 -24.71 11.40
N VAL A 16 -2.57 -24.66 10.85
CA VAL A 16 -3.56 -25.77 10.70
C VAL A 16 -4.61 -25.30 9.67
N GLU A 17 -4.93 -26.17 8.73
CA GLU A 17 -5.77 -25.95 7.53
C GLU A 17 -7.28 -26.04 7.82
N VAL A 18 -8.08 -25.65 6.81
CA VAL A 18 -9.53 -25.84 6.62
C VAL A 18 -10.47 -24.65 6.95
N THR A 19 -10.24 -23.80 7.95
CA THR A 19 -11.15 -22.64 8.22
C THR A 19 -10.78 -21.32 7.51
N LYS A 20 -9.55 -21.17 7.02
CA LYS A 20 -9.09 -19.95 6.33
C LYS A 20 -9.53 -19.85 4.87
N GLU A 21 -9.79 -20.97 4.23
CA GLU A 21 -10.07 -21.04 2.79
C GLU A 21 -11.53 -20.67 2.49
N ALA A 22 -12.48 -21.12 3.32
CA ALA A 22 -13.88 -20.69 3.25
C ALA A 22 -14.06 -19.17 3.41
N ASN A 23 -13.24 -18.54 4.28
CA ASN A 23 -13.25 -17.08 4.45
C ASN A 23 -12.64 -16.36 3.24
N ARG A 24 -11.57 -16.89 2.62
CA ARG A 24 -11.02 -16.32 1.37
C ARG A 24 -12.02 -16.39 0.22
N ILE A 25 -12.67 -17.53 0.02
CA ILE A 25 -13.70 -17.69 -1.03
C ILE A 25 -14.85 -16.71 -0.78
N LYS A 26 -15.29 -16.57 0.48
CA LYS A 26 -16.35 -15.62 0.85
C LYS A 26 -15.96 -14.17 0.57
N THR A 27 -14.72 -13.77 0.84
CA THR A 27 -14.21 -12.42 0.54
C THR A 27 -14.10 -12.19 -0.96
N VAL A 28 -13.55 -13.14 -1.72
CA VAL A 28 -13.48 -13.05 -3.20
C VAL A 28 -14.88 -12.91 -3.81
N LEU A 29 -15.85 -13.71 -3.35
CA LEU A 29 -17.24 -13.62 -3.81
C LEU A 29 -17.89 -12.29 -3.45
N HIS A 30 -17.60 -11.76 -2.26
CA HIS A 30 -18.09 -10.45 -1.84
C HIS A 30 -17.54 -9.34 -2.75
N ASP A 31 -16.24 -9.36 -3.01
CA ASP A 31 -15.56 -8.30 -3.77
C ASP A 31 -15.86 -8.38 -5.28
N MET A 32 -16.12 -9.59 -5.82
CA MET A 32 -16.61 -9.78 -7.18
C MET A 32 -18.06 -9.32 -7.38
N LYS A 33 -18.87 -9.26 -6.32
CA LYS A 33 -20.30 -8.94 -6.42
C LYS A 33 -20.54 -7.53 -6.97
N SER A 34 -19.74 -6.55 -6.53
CA SER A 34 -19.87 -5.14 -6.94
C SER A 34 -19.62 -4.90 -8.44
N PRO A 35 -18.49 -5.34 -9.03
CA PRO A 35 -18.28 -5.20 -10.48
C PRO A 35 -19.29 -6.02 -11.31
N LEU A 36 -19.71 -7.20 -10.85
CA LEU A 36 -20.72 -8.00 -11.55
C LEU A 36 -22.11 -7.33 -11.54
N GLN A 37 -22.51 -6.71 -10.43
CA GLN A 37 -23.75 -5.93 -10.37
C GLN A 37 -23.71 -4.75 -11.32
N THR A 38 -22.56 -4.07 -11.39
CA THR A 38 -22.35 -2.97 -12.34
C THR A 38 -22.50 -3.48 -13.77
N LEU A 39 -21.77 -4.53 -14.16
CA LEU A 39 -21.88 -5.14 -15.49
C LEU A 39 -23.29 -5.64 -15.82
N LYS A 40 -24.04 -6.14 -14.84
CA LYS A 40 -25.45 -6.52 -15.01
C LYS A 40 -26.34 -5.33 -15.37
N ILE A 41 -26.10 -4.17 -14.76
CA ILE A 41 -26.81 -2.92 -15.11
C ILE A 41 -26.47 -2.52 -16.56
N ILE A 42 -25.20 -2.64 -16.94
CA ILE A 42 -24.75 -2.36 -18.31
C ILE A 42 -25.38 -3.31 -19.32
N SER A 43 -25.37 -4.62 -19.04
CA SER A 43 -25.92 -5.65 -19.93
C SER A 43 -27.43 -5.55 -20.10
N ASN A 44 -28.13 -4.98 -19.11
CA ASN A 44 -29.56 -4.70 -19.19
C ASN A 44 -29.88 -3.40 -19.96
N GLY A 45 -28.91 -2.82 -20.67
CA GLY A 45 -29.09 -1.66 -21.55
C GLY A 45 -29.29 -0.32 -20.83
N HIS A 46 -29.13 -0.26 -19.51
CA HIS A 46 -29.37 0.97 -18.74
C HIS A 46 -28.31 2.06 -19.01
N LEU A 47 -27.18 1.70 -19.64
CA LEU A 47 -26.08 2.60 -19.98
C LEU A 47 -25.75 2.60 -21.48
N ASP A 48 -26.63 2.12 -22.36
CA ASP A 48 -26.31 1.98 -23.80
C ASP A 48 -25.97 3.30 -24.50
N ASN A 49 -26.52 4.41 -24.03
CA ASN A 49 -26.23 5.76 -24.52
C ASN A 49 -25.21 6.52 -23.64
N HIS A 50 -24.62 5.88 -22.64
CA HIS A 50 -23.69 6.53 -21.73
C HIS A 50 -22.30 6.65 -22.38
N PRO A 51 -21.73 7.86 -22.52
CA PRO A 51 -20.46 8.08 -23.23
C PRO A 51 -19.28 7.33 -22.61
N GLN A 52 -19.37 7.00 -21.32
CA GLN A 52 -18.32 6.29 -20.58
C GLN A 52 -18.59 4.78 -20.41
N LYS A 53 -19.59 4.19 -21.09
CA LYS A 53 -19.94 2.77 -20.96
C LYS A 53 -18.71 1.85 -21.06
N ASN A 54 -17.94 2.02 -22.13
CA ASN A 54 -16.75 1.20 -22.39
C ASN A 54 -15.66 1.38 -21.31
N GLU A 55 -15.51 2.59 -20.77
CA GLU A 55 -14.55 2.86 -19.70
C GLU A 55 -14.96 2.18 -18.39
N ILE A 56 -16.26 2.25 -18.06
CA ILE A 56 -16.83 1.60 -16.87
C ILE A 56 -16.70 0.07 -16.99
N GLU A 57 -16.99 -0.51 -18.16
CA GLU A 57 -16.78 -1.94 -18.43
C GLU A 57 -15.31 -2.34 -18.23
N GLN A 58 -14.37 -1.62 -18.87
CA GLN A 58 -12.95 -1.90 -18.72
C GLN A 58 -12.48 -1.79 -17.27
N ARG A 59 -13.01 -0.83 -16.50
CA ARG A 59 -12.71 -0.68 -15.08
C ARG A 59 -13.21 -1.88 -14.27
N CYS A 60 -14.42 -2.38 -14.55
CA CYS A 60 -14.95 -3.58 -13.91
C CYS A 60 -14.09 -4.81 -14.22
N PHE A 61 -13.68 -5.00 -15.48
CA PHE A 61 -12.80 -6.10 -15.87
C PHE A 61 -11.42 -6.00 -15.20
N LYS A 62 -10.80 -4.82 -15.17
CA LYS A 62 -9.53 -4.61 -14.46
C LYS A 62 -9.64 -4.90 -12.97
N GLN A 63 -10.76 -4.53 -12.33
CA GLN A 63 -11.00 -4.85 -10.92
C GLN A 63 -11.14 -6.36 -10.70
N MET A 64 -11.92 -7.05 -11.53
CA MET A 64 -12.07 -8.51 -11.44
C MET A 64 -10.74 -9.25 -11.69
N GLN A 65 -9.94 -8.78 -12.64
CA GLN A 65 -8.61 -9.34 -12.91
C GLN A 65 -7.71 -9.23 -11.68
N LYS A 66 -7.67 -8.07 -11.02
CA LYS A 66 -6.92 -7.89 -9.76
C LYS A 66 -7.38 -8.85 -8.66
N ILE A 67 -8.68 -9.11 -8.54
CA ILE A 67 -9.22 -10.05 -7.54
C ILE A 67 -8.77 -11.49 -7.85
N ILE A 68 -8.75 -11.88 -9.13
CA ILE A 68 -8.29 -13.19 -9.59
C ILE A 68 -6.77 -13.35 -9.40
N ASP A 69 -6.01 -12.31 -9.72
CA ASP A 69 -4.55 -12.28 -9.56
C ASP A 69 -4.17 -12.38 -8.07
N PHE A 70 -4.92 -11.74 -7.17
CA PHE A 70 -4.76 -11.88 -5.72
C PHE A 70 -5.05 -13.31 -5.21
N GLY A 71 -5.88 -14.07 -5.94
CA GLY A 71 -6.14 -15.48 -5.67
C GLY A 71 -5.00 -16.41 -6.09
N THR A 72 -4.18 -16.00 -7.05
CA THR A 72 -3.14 -16.82 -7.71
C THR A 72 -1.70 -16.37 -7.42
N GLN A 73 -1.50 -15.25 -6.70
CA GLN A 73 -0.18 -14.75 -6.35
C GLN A 73 0.67 -15.83 -5.66
N LYS A 74 1.72 -16.26 -6.36
CA LYS A 74 2.82 -17.00 -5.76
C LYS A 74 3.40 -16.11 -4.69
N LYS A 75 3.48 -16.64 -3.48
CA LYS A 75 4.18 -15.98 -2.40
C LYS A 75 5.60 -15.65 -2.83
N GLU A 76 6.00 -14.41 -2.59
CA GLU A 76 7.33 -13.94 -2.95
C GLU A 76 8.25 -13.99 -1.72
N VAL A 77 9.51 -14.37 -1.93
CA VAL A 77 10.54 -14.36 -0.90
C VAL A 77 11.36 -13.09 -1.01
N ILE A 78 11.24 -12.22 -0.01
CA ILE A 78 11.76 -10.85 -0.01
C ILE A 78 12.87 -10.71 1.03
N CYS A 79 14.03 -10.17 0.63
CA CYS A 79 15.11 -9.80 1.54
C CYS A 79 14.88 -8.37 2.06
N LEU A 80 14.47 -8.24 3.33
CA LEU A 80 14.13 -6.95 3.94
C LEU A 80 15.32 -5.97 3.99
N PRO A 81 16.55 -6.39 4.36
CA PRO A 81 17.71 -5.50 4.29
C PRO A 81 17.97 -4.95 2.88
N ASN A 82 17.90 -5.80 1.85
CA ASN A 82 18.16 -5.38 0.46
C ASN A 82 17.07 -4.44 -0.06
N LEU A 83 15.82 -4.74 0.24
CA LEU A 83 14.66 -3.91 -0.08
C LEU A 83 14.85 -2.49 0.49
N VAL A 84 15.12 -2.38 1.79
CA VAL A 84 15.29 -1.07 2.45
C VAL A 84 16.54 -0.35 1.95
N GLN A 85 17.65 -1.07 1.74
CA GLN A 85 18.88 -0.45 1.25
C GLN A 85 18.70 0.10 -0.17
N SER A 86 18.01 -0.63 -1.04
CA SER A 86 17.66 -0.18 -2.39
C SER A 86 16.81 1.10 -2.35
N LEU A 87 15.71 1.07 -1.58
CA LEU A 87 14.81 2.23 -1.40
C LEU A 87 15.55 3.43 -0.80
N LYS A 88 16.37 3.22 0.23
CA LYS A 88 17.19 4.27 0.84
C LYS A 88 18.10 4.92 -0.18
N ASN A 89 18.85 4.14 -0.96
CA ASN A 89 19.79 4.64 -1.95
C ASN A 89 19.07 5.46 -3.02
N GLN A 90 18.00 4.90 -3.59
CA GLN A 90 17.17 5.57 -4.60
C GLN A 90 16.63 6.91 -4.07
N LYS A 91 15.98 6.90 -2.90
CA LYS A 91 15.29 8.07 -2.36
C LYS A 91 16.22 9.13 -1.80
N THR A 92 17.40 8.74 -1.31
CA THR A 92 18.43 9.71 -0.89
C THR A 92 18.88 10.55 -2.07
N VAL A 93 19.06 9.93 -3.25
CA VAL A 93 19.44 10.63 -4.48
C VAL A 93 18.27 11.44 -5.04
N GLU A 94 17.10 10.81 -5.18
CA GLU A 94 15.89 11.44 -5.78
C GLU A 94 15.43 12.68 -5.00
N LEU A 95 15.43 12.62 -3.67
CA LEU A 95 14.87 13.66 -2.81
C LEU A 95 15.94 14.55 -2.15
N ASN A 96 17.23 14.31 -2.45
CA ASN A 96 18.36 14.98 -1.80
C ASN A 96 18.20 15.09 -0.27
N THR A 97 17.79 14.00 0.38
CA THR A 97 17.43 13.96 1.81
C THR A 97 18.13 12.80 2.49
N GLN A 98 18.64 13.01 3.71
CA GLN A 98 19.25 11.95 4.49
C GLN A 98 18.19 10.97 5.01
N ILE A 99 18.30 9.70 4.60
CA ILE A 99 17.44 8.62 5.09
C ILE A 99 18.22 7.70 6.04
N LYS A 100 17.76 7.60 7.28
CA LYS A 100 18.27 6.68 8.32
C LYS A 100 17.47 5.39 8.32
N THR A 101 18.11 4.28 8.66
CA THR A 101 17.47 2.95 8.68
C THR A 101 17.67 2.29 10.05
N GLU A 102 16.61 1.76 10.63
CA GLU A 102 16.62 0.98 11.88
C GLU A 102 15.95 -0.37 11.62
N LEU A 103 16.71 -1.46 11.66
CA LEU A 103 16.21 -2.80 11.37
C LEU A 103 16.25 -3.66 12.63
N LYS A 104 15.09 -4.04 13.15
CA LYS A 104 14.90 -4.99 14.26
C LYS A 104 14.23 -6.24 13.70
N LEU A 105 15.04 -7.10 13.09
CA LEU A 105 14.57 -8.27 12.34
C LEU A 105 14.89 -9.56 13.09
N ASN A 106 13.93 -10.48 13.15
CA ASN A 106 14.17 -11.85 13.61
C ASN A 106 14.68 -12.73 12.45
N ARG A 107 14.36 -12.38 11.20
CA ARG A 107 14.80 -13.02 9.97
C ARG A 107 14.97 -11.99 8.84
N ALA A 108 16.01 -12.13 8.03
CA ALA A 108 16.27 -11.22 6.92
C ALA A 108 15.35 -11.46 5.71
N TRP A 109 14.93 -12.71 5.51
CA TRP A 109 14.07 -13.13 4.41
C TRP A 109 12.65 -13.40 4.89
N VAL A 110 11.66 -12.87 4.19
CA VAL A 110 10.24 -13.05 4.50
C VAL A 110 9.49 -13.53 3.28
N GLU A 111 8.58 -14.47 3.50
CA GLU A 111 7.60 -14.87 2.52
C GLU A 111 6.38 -13.96 2.66
N SER A 112 5.94 -13.34 1.56
CA SER A 112 4.89 -12.33 1.54
C SER A 112 3.85 -12.67 0.49
N ASP A 113 2.58 -12.43 0.84
CA ASP A 113 1.46 -12.45 -0.12
C ASP A 113 1.42 -11.14 -0.95
N ILE A 114 2.19 -10.12 -0.56
CA ILE A 114 2.37 -8.83 -1.27
C ILE A 114 3.71 -8.87 -2.00
N SER A 115 3.74 -8.46 -3.27
CA SER A 115 4.98 -8.45 -4.06
C SER A 115 6.00 -7.46 -3.52
N ARG A 116 7.27 -7.67 -3.83
CA ARG A 116 8.34 -6.74 -3.50
C ARG A 116 8.07 -5.35 -4.09
N GLU A 117 7.67 -5.27 -5.35
CA GLU A 117 7.38 -4.02 -6.06
C GLU A 117 6.22 -3.27 -5.39
N GLU A 118 5.18 -3.98 -4.95
CA GLU A 118 4.05 -3.37 -4.23
C GLU A 118 4.51 -2.76 -2.90
N ILE A 119 5.38 -3.44 -2.15
CA ILE A 119 5.98 -2.89 -0.93
C ILE A 119 6.86 -1.68 -1.25
N GLU A 120 7.65 -1.73 -2.32
CA GLU A 120 8.46 -0.60 -2.78
C GLU A 120 7.61 0.63 -3.12
N ILE A 121 6.49 0.44 -3.82
CA ILE A 121 5.53 1.52 -4.14
C ILE A 121 4.95 2.13 -2.86
N ILE A 122 4.49 1.30 -1.93
CA ILE A 122 3.91 1.77 -0.65
C ILE A 122 4.95 2.57 0.13
N LEU A 123 6.16 2.03 0.33
CA LEU A 123 7.22 2.71 1.08
C LEU A 123 7.69 3.98 0.39
N SER A 124 7.80 3.97 -0.95
CA SER A 124 8.14 5.15 -1.75
C SER A 124 7.13 6.28 -1.54
N ASN A 125 5.83 5.97 -1.55
CA ASN A 125 4.77 6.95 -1.28
C ASN A 125 4.88 7.53 0.13
N LEU A 126 5.10 6.69 1.14
CA LEU A 126 5.28 7.15 2.52
C LEU A 126 6.51 8.05 2.69
N ILE A 127 7.64 7.68 2.07
CA ILE A 127 8.87 8.48 2.10
C ILE A 127 8.66 9.84 1.41
N ASN A 128 7.98 9.84 0.26
CA ASN A 128 7.67 11.08 -0.45
C ASN A 128 6.77 12.01 0.39
N ASN A 129 5.80 11.45 1.10
CA ASN A 129 4.92 12.22 1.99
C ASN A 129 5.72 12.80 3.17
N ALA A 130 6.57 11.97 3.81
CA ALA A 130 7.49 12.40 4.86
C ALA A 130 8.45 13.51 4.41
N HIS A 131 8.94 13.46 3.17
CA HIS A 131 9.80 14.50 2.60
C HIS A 131 9.05 15.83 2.44
N ARG A 132 7.82 15.80 1.89
CA ARG A 132 6.99 17.01 1.73
C ARG A 132 6.64 17.66 3.08
N ALA A 133 6.32 16.86 4.09
CA ALA A 133 6.03 17.36 5.43
C ALA A 133 7.24 18.09 6.06
N ASN A 134 8.45 17.62 5.73
CA ASN A 134 9.71 18.14 6.24
C ASN A 134 10.19 19.41 5.53
N SER A 135 9.98 19.53 4.21
CA SER A 135 10.49 20.64 3.39
C SER A 135 9.86 21.99 3.74
N LEU A 136 8.73 22.00 4.44
CA LEU A 136 8.02 23.20 4.88
C LEU A 136 8.59 23.85 6.17
N LYS A 137 9.44 23.17 6.95
CA LYS A 137 9.95 23.69 8.24
C LYS A 137 11.46 23.81 8.40
N HIS A 138 12.30 22.94 7.81
CA HIS A 138 13.75 22.97 8.06
C HIS A 138 14.62 22.48 6.89
N LYS A 139 15.82 23.08 6.75
CA LYS A 139 16.87 22.69 5.78
C LYS A 139 17.62 21.39 6.12
N SER A 140 17.44 20.84 7.32
CA SER A 140 18.09 19.60 7.77
C SER A 140 17.06 18.55 8.19
N SER A 141 16.23 18.14 7.26
CA SER A 141 15.25 17.08 7.48
C SER A 141 15.92 15.71 7.32
N SER A 142 15.68 14.82 8.27
CA SER A 142 16.06 13.41 8.15
C SER A 142 14.81 12.55 8.25
N ILE A 143 14.66 11.61 7.31
CA ILE A 143 13.60 10.60 7.34
C ILE A 143 14.18 9.34 7.96
N LYS A 144 13.42 8.63 8.80
CA LYS A 144 13.82 7.33 9.33
C LYS A 144 12.88 6.23 8.83
N ILE A 145 13.45 5.20 8.20
CA ILE A 145 12.75 3.95 7.91
C ILE A 145 13.07 2.97 9.03
N LYS A 146 12.05 2.51 9.73
CA LYS A 146 12.17 1.51 10.79
C LYS A 146 11.41 0.26 10.37
N ILE A 147 12.06 -0.90 10.45
CA ILE A 147 11.38 -2.19 10.31
C ILE A 147 11.50 -2.95 11.62
N VAL A 148 10.36 -3.34 12.16
CA VAL A 148 10.28 -4.20 13.34
C VAL A 148 9.58 -5.47 12.94
N GLN A 149 10.21 -6.60 13.22
CA GLN A 149 9.61 -7.90 13.01
C GLN A 149 9.31 -8.56 14.36
N ASN A 150 8.09 -9.06 14.50
CA ASN A 150 7.74 -9.97 15.57
C ASN A 150 7.40 -11.36 15.01
N ASN A 151 6.89 -12.26 15.85
CA ASN A 151 6.62 -13.64 15.46
C ASN A 151 5.50 -13.81 14.40
N SER A 152 4.69 -12.78 14.15
CA SER A 152 3.49 -12.82 13.29
C SER A 152 3.43 -11.72 12.24
N ASN A 153 4.22 -10.66 12.36
CA ASN A 153 4.14 -9.53 11.45
C ASN A 153 5.52 -8.90 11.20
N THR A 154 5.61 -8.25 10.05
CA THR A 154 6.70 -7.33 9.72
C THR A 154 6.07 -5.95 9.61
N GLN A 155 6.41 -5.08 10.54
CA GLN A 155 5.95 -3.70 10.59
C GLN A 155 6.98 -2.80 9.93
N PHE A 156 6.51 -1.98 8.98
CA PHE A 156 7.30 -0.93 8.36
C PHE A 156 6.80 0.41 8.89
N SER A 157 7.73 1.29 9.24
CA SER A 157 7.42 2.62 9.75
C SER A 157 8.29 3.65 9.07
N VAL A 158 7.67 4.69 8.51
CA VAL A 158 8.36 5.86 7.98
C VAL A 158 8.08 7.02 8.92
N ILE A 159 9.14 7.49 9.57
CA ILE A 159 9.10 8.51 10.61
C ILE A 159 9.72 9.78 10.06
N ASP A 160 9.00 10.88 10.22
CA ASP A 160 9.45 12.23 9.93
C ASP A 160 9.32 13.15 11.14
N TYR A 161 9.93 14.33 11.04
CA TYR A 161 9.93 15.35 12.08
C TYR A 161 9.39 16.67 11.51
N GLY A 162 8.55 16.57 10.48
CA GLY A 162 8.02 17.69 9.72
C GLY A 162 6.78 18.32 10.37
N ILE A 163 5.96 18.97 9.53
CA ILE A 163 4.64 19.43 9.95
C ILE A 163 3.73 18.21 10.08
N GLY A 164 3.16 18.00 11.27
CA GLY A 164 2.23 16.92 11.51
C GLY A 164 0.91 17.10 10.76
N LEU A 165 0.18 16.00 10.61
CA LEU A 165 -1.18 16.00 10.06
C LEU A 165 -2.10 16.70 11.07
N GLY A 166 -2.79 17.76 10.64
CA GLY A 166 -3.74 18.50 11.46
C GLY A 166 -5.05 17.72 11.67
N GLU A 167 -6.18 18.43 11.73
CA GLU A 167 -7.50 17.79 11.86
C GLU A 167 -7.86 16.87 10.67
N GLU A 168 -7.12 16.99 9.57
CA GLU A 168 -7.20 16.16 8.35
C GLU A 168 -6.83 14.68 8.58
N ILE A 169 -6.35 14.30 9.77
CA ILE A 169 -5.99 12.92 10.08
C ILE A 169 -7.17 11.94 9.94
N HIS A 170 -8.40 12.41 10.12
CA HIS A 170 -9.63 11.62 10.00
C HIS A 170 -9.97 11.23 8.56
N GLU A 171 -9.30 11.84 7.60
CA GLU A 171 -9.56 11.68 6.18
C GLU A 171 -8.51 10.80 5.48
N LEU A 172 -7.46 10.37 6.20
CA LEU A 172 -6.42 9.48 5.70
C LEU A 172 -6.96 8.09 5.33
N GLY A 173 -6.56 7.57 4.17
CA GLY A 173 -6.98 6.27 3.66
C GLY A 173 -8.41 6.22 3.13
N GLN A 174 -9.11 7.37 3.02
CA GLN A 174 -10.39 7.44 2.33
C GLN A 174 -10.19 7.45 0.81
N LEU A 175 -10.78 6.48 0.12
CA LEU A 175 -10.80 6.41 -1.34
C LEU A 175 -11.25 7.73 -1.96
N ASN A 176 -10.44 8.28 -2.88
CA ASN A 176 -10.66 9.53 -3.64
C ASN A 176 -10.49 10.85 -2.86
N ARG A 177 -9.84 10.87 -1.69
CA ARG A 177 -9.42 12.12 -1.06
C ARG A 177 -7.93 12.38 -1.27
N THR A 178 -7.60 13.60 -1.70
CA THR A 178 -6.22 14.06 -1.84
C THR A 178 -6.01 15.35 -1.05
N PHE A 179 -4.95 15.39 -0.24
CA PHE A 179 -4.54 16.58 0.51
C PHE A 179 -3.57 17.49 -0.26
N SER A 180 -3.42 17.30 -1.57
CA SER A 180 -2.55 18.12 -2.41
C SER A 180 -3.21 18.39 -3.75
N GLU A 181 -3.13 19.62 -4.27
CA GLU A 181 -3.73 20.05 -5.54
C GLU A 181 -3.28 19.21 -6.75
N ASN A 182 -2.19 18.44 -6.64
CA ASN A 182 -1.62 17.60 -7.70
C ASN A 182 -1.61 16.08 -7.40
N GLY A 183 -2.34 15.60 -6.39
CA GLY A 183 -2.33 14.18 -6.04
C GLY A 183 -3.59 13.43 -6.50
N ASN A 184 -3.42 12.20 -6.97
CA ASN A 184 -4.51 11.35 -7.49
C ASN A 184 -5.28 10.59 -6.39
N GLY A 185 -5.20 11.00 -5.12
CA GLY A 185 -5.95 10.38 -4.02
C GLY A 185 -5.56 8.93 -3.69
N LEU A 186 -4.38 8.51 -4.15
CA LEU A 186 -3.81 7.17 -3.96
C LEU A 186 -2.49 7.19 -3.16
N GLY A 187 -2.11 8.38 -2.68
CA GLY A 187 -0.81 8.62 -2.05
C GLY A 187 -0.73 8.17 -0.59
N LEU A 188 -1.88 7.87 0.04
CA LEU A 188 -2.08 7.26 1.36
C LEU A 188 -3.49 6.65 1.41
#